data_AF-A0AAV5D768-F1
#
_entry.id   AF-A0AAV5D768-F1
#
_cell.length_a   1.000
_cell.length_b   1.000
_cell.length_c   1.000
_cell.angle_alpha   90.00
_cell.angle_beta   90.00
_cell.angle_gamma   90.00
#
_symmetry.space_group_name_H-M   'P 1'
#
loop_
_entity.id
_entity.type
_entity.pdbx_description
1 polymer ?
#
loop_
_entity_poly.entity_id
_entity_poly.type
_entity_poly.pdbx_seq_one_letter_code
_entity_poly.pdbx_strand_id
1 'polypeptide(L)'
;METLFWEDRWLHGHRIVDIAPRLHAVVAKRVAKKRTTAEAVNDFLWLLDARAAHSVRELNEFLALWDILWDYALLPRDEDRHYWRLCSSGQYSASSAYSHLFLGATLFGPWECTWKSWAP
;
A
#
# COMPACT_ATOMS: atom_id res chain seq x y z
N MET A 1 -0.97 9.90 10.73
CA MET A 1 -1.17 9.18 9.46
C MET A 1 -0.01 9.48 8.54
N GLU A 2 0.94 8.55 8.46
CA GLU A 2 2.08 8.56 7.54
C GLU A 2 1.76 7.84 6.21
N THR A 3 0.56 7.25 6.09
CA THR A 3 0.10 6.58 4.87
C THR A 3 0.07 7.54 3.67
N LEU A 4 0.60 7.09 2.53
CA LEU A 4 0.64 7.84 1.29
C LEU A 4 -0.68 7.70 0.52
N PHE A 5 -1.30 8.82 0.20
CA PHE A 5 -2.62 8.87 -0.44
C PHE A 5 -2.64 8.13 -1.79
N TRP A 6 -1.64 8.35 -2.65
CA TRP A 6 -1.65 7.80 -4.01
C TRP A 6 -1.08 6.37 -4.11
N GLU A 7 -0.22 5.97 -3.16
CA GLU A 7 0.60 4.76 -3.27
C GLU A 7 0.17 3.64 -2.31
N ASP A 8 -0.34 3.98 -1.13
CA ASP A 8 -0.68 3.00 -0.11
C ASP A 8 -2.13 2.49 -0.22
N ARG A 9 -2.38 1.35 0.41
CA ARG A 9 -3.67 0.64 0.41
C ARG A 9 -4.60 1.09 1.52
N TRP A 10 -4.88 2.39 1.57
CA TRP A 10 -5.65 2.96 2.67
C TRP A 10 -7.16 3.03 2.38
N LEU A 11 -7.55 3.03 1.09
CA LEU A 11 -8.96 3.16 0.69
C LEU A 11 -9.58 1.77 0.46
N HIS A 12 -10.31 1.27 1.48
CA HIS A 12 -10.91 -0.08 1.45
C HIS A 12 -9.92 -1.21 1.10
N GLY A 13 -8.64 -1.06 1.45
CA GLY A 13 -7.57 -2.03 1.13
C GLY A 13 -7.04 -1.95 -0.30
N HIS A 14 -7.51 -1.00 -1.09
CA HIS A 14 -7.05 -0.69 -2.44
C HIS A 14 -6.15 0.55 -2.44
N ARG A 15 -5.23 0.61 -3.41
CA ARG A 15 -4.53 1.85 -3.75
C ARG A 15 -5.40 2.65 -4.71
N ILE A 16 -5.19 3.95 -4.78
CA ILE A 16 -5.91 4.78 -5.74
C ILE A 16 -5.62 4.36 -7.18
N VAL A 17 -4.39 3.93 -7.51
CA VAL A 17 -4.06 3.40 -8.84
C VAL A 17 -4.87 2.16 -9.23
N ASP A 18 -5.36 1.39 -8.25
CA ASP A 18 -6.19 0.21 -8.50
C ASP A 18 -7.64 0.59 -8.87
N ILE A 19 -8.10 1.79 -8.49
CA ILE A 19 -9.45 2.32 -8.71
C ILE A 19 -9.48 3.29 -9.91
N ALA A 20 -8.49 4.18 -9.96
CA ALA A 20 -8.39 5.32 -10.87
C ALA A 20 -6.99 5.39 -11.53
N PRO A 21 -6.63 4.40 -12.37
CA PRO A 21 -5.28 4.26 -12.92
C PRO A 21 -4.87 5.40 -13.85
N ARG A 22 -5.79 5.97 -14.63
CA ARG A 22 -5.49 7.08 -15.55
C ARG A 22 -5.38 8.39 -14.80
N LEU A 23 -6.21 8.59 -13.78
CA LEU A 23 -6.06 9.73 -12.89
C LEU A 23 -4.71 9.70 -12.17
N HIS A 24 -4.31 8.55 -11.64
CA HIS A 24 -2.99 8.40 -11.01
C HIS A 24 -1.85 8.71 -12.00
N ALA A 25 -1.97 8.29 -13.26
CA ALA A 25 -0.96 8.52 -14.28
C ALA A 25 -0.70 10.01 -14.60
N VAL A 26 -1.71 10.88 -14.44
CA VAL A 26 -1.55 12.33 -14.66
C VAL A 26 -1.02 13.07 -13.43
N VAL A 27 -1.05 12.46 -12.25
CA VAL A 27 -0.49 13.05 -11.02
C VAL A 27 1.03 13.05 -11.09
N ALA A 28 1.65 14.18 -10.70
CA ALA A 28 3.09 14.29 -10.65
C ALA A 28 3.70 13.24 -9.70
N LYS A 29 4.66 12.44 -10.16
CA LYS A 29 5.31 11.38 -9.38
C LYS A 29 5.84 11.86 -8.01
N ARG A 30 6.35 13.09 -7.95
CA ARG A 30 6.84 13.70 -6.69
C ARG A 30 5.71 13.90 -5.68
N VAL A 31 4.52 14.27 -6.15
CA VAL A 31 3.33 14.47 -5.32
C VAL A 31 2.79 13.12 -4.88
N ALA A 32 2.64 12.16 -5.80
CA ALA A 32 2.20 10.80 -5.49
C ALA A 32 3.02 10.15 -4.35
N LYS A 33 4.34 10.32 -4.36
CA LYS A 33 5.27 9.74 -3.38
C LYS A 33 5.38 10.51 -2.05
N LYS A 34 4.75 11.66 -1.90
CA LYS A 34 4.88 12.51 -0.69
C LYS A 34 3.56 12.85 -0.03
N ARG A 35 2.48 12.88 -0.80
CA ARG A 35 1.17 13.29 -0.29
C ARG A 35 0.68 12.27 0.72
N THR A 36 0.48 12.71 1.95
CA THR A 36 -0.12 11.87 2.99
C THR A 36 -1.65 11.84 2.83
N THR A 37 -2.28 10.77 3.29
CA THR A 37 -3.74 10.63 3.28
C THR A 37 -4.42 11.74 4.08
N ALA A 38 -3.80 12.15 5.20
CA ALA A 38 -4.31 13.24 6.03
C ALA A 38 -4.31 14.58 5.28
N GLU A 39 -3.18 14.96 4.67
CA GLU A 39 -3.09 16.17 3.83
C GLU A 39 -4.05 16.12 2.65
N ALA A 40 -4.16 14.96 2.00
CA ALA A 40 -5.02 14.80 0.84
C ALA A 40 -6.50 15.01 1.20
N VAL A 41 -7.01 14.26 2.19
CA VAL A 41 -8.45 14.19 2.49
C VAL A 41 -8.90 15.35 3.38
N ASN A 42 -8.16 15.70 4.45
CA ASN A 42 -8.60 16.76 5.38
C ASN A 42 -8.49 18.16 4.77
N ASP A 43 -7.40 18.42 4.03
CA ASP A 43 -7.15 19.72 3.41
C ASP A 43 -7.60 19.77 1.93
N PHE A 44 -8.27 18.72 1.45
CA PHE A 44 -8.71 18.54 0.06
C PHE A 44 -7.59 18.70 -0.98
N LEU A 45 -6.32 18.53 -0.60
CA LEU A 45 -5.19 18.80 -1.48
C LEU A 45 -5.11 17.82 -2.66
N TRP A 46 -5.74 16.65 -2.58
CA TRP A 46 -5.80 15.71 -3.70
C TRP A 46 -6.48 16.29 -4.94
N LEU A 47 -7.40 17.25 -4.76
CA LEU A 47 -7.98 18.02 -5.85
C LEU A 47 -6.94 18.78 -6.67
N LEU A 48 -5.93 19.32 -5.98
CA LEU A 48 -4.84 20.08 -6.60
C LEU A 48 -3.94 19.15 -7.40
N ASP A 49 -3.74 17.93 -6.91
CA ASP A 49 -2.91 16.91 -7.55
C ASP A 49 -3.53 16.45 -8.86
N ALA A 50 -4.86 16.34 -8.89
CA ALA A 50 -5.66 15.92 -10.04
C ALA A 50 -5.86 17.02 -11.10
N ARG A 51 -5.32 18.24 -10.90
CA ARG A 51 -5.52 19.39 -11.84
C ARG A 51 -5.06 19.11 -13.27
N ALA A 52 -4.15 18.17 -13.47
CA ALA A 52 -3.68 17.78 -14.79
C ALA A 52 -4.68 16.89 -15.55
N ALA A 53 -5.75 16.41 -14.92
CA ALA A 53 -6.81 15.64 -15.57
C ALA A 53 -7.56 16.51 -16.58
N HIS A 54 -7.48 16.15 -17.85
CA HIS A 54 -8.09 16.90 -18.94
C HIS A 54 -8.85 16.02 -19.93
N SER A 55 -8.68 14.69 -19.88
CA SER A 55 -9.46 13.77 -20.69
C SER A 55 -10.76 13.36 -19.99
N VAL A 56 -11.81 13.09 -20.76
CA VAL A 56 -13.09 12.59 -20.24
C VAL A 56 -12.90 11.33 -19.37
N ARG A 57 -11.92 10.50 -19.73
CA ARG A 57 -11.62 9.26 -18.99
C ARG A 57 -10.99 9.54 -17.63
N GLU A 58 -10.05 10.49 -17.56
CA GLU A 58 -9.47 10.94 -16.28
C GLU A 58 -10.51 11.63 -15.42
N LEU A 59 -11.36 12.47 -16.00
CA LEU A 59 -12.42 13.18 -15.29
C LEU A 59 -13.47 12.22 -14.71
N ASN A 60 -13.84 11.16 -15.45
CA ASN A 60 -14.72 10.12 -14.91
C ASN A 60 -14.10 9.39 -13.72
N GLU A 61 -12.81 9.05 -13.79
CA GLU A 61 -12.09 8.43 -12.67
C GLU A 61 -11.94 9.38 -11.48
N PHE A 62 -11.75 10.68 -11.74
CA PHE A 62 -11.76 11.73 -10.72
C PHE A 62 -13.11 11.84 -10.01
N LEU A 63 -14.23 11.86 -10.76
CA LEU A 63 -15.57 11.92 -10.18
C LEU A 63 -15.89 10.66 -9.38
N ALA A 64 -15.53 9.48 -9.89
CA ALA A 64 -15.69 8.23 -9.15
C ALA A 64 -14.90 8.24 -7.83
N LEU A 65 -13.67 8.76 -7.85
CA LEU A 65 -12.87 8.92 -6.64
C LEU A 65 -13.48 9.96 -5.69
N TRP A 66 -14.00 11.07 -6.23
CA TRP A 66 -14.69 12.11 -5.45
C TRP A 66 -15.88 11.53 -4.68
N ASP A 67 -16.73 10.76 -5.34
CA ASP A 67 -17.91 10.14 -4.72
C ASP A 67 -17.52 9.20 -3.57
N ILE A 68 -16.43 8.42 -3.73
CA ILE A 68 -15.94 7.53 -2.68
C ILE A 68 -15.39 8.34 -1.48
N LEU A 69 -14.68 9.43 -1.76
CA LEU A 69 -14.03 10.24 -0.73
C LEU A 69 -15.00 11.18 0.00
N TRP A 70 -16.14 11.50 -0.61
CA TRP A 70 -17.13 12.41 -0.05
C TRP A 70 -17.64 11.96 1.33
N ASP A 71 -17.94 10.67 1.47
CA ASP A 71 -18.40 10.08 2.73
C ASP A 71 -17.25 9.52 3.59
N TYR A 72 -16.00 9.71 3.16
CA TYR A 72 -14.84 9.13 3.83
C TYR A 72 -14.37 10.01 5.01
N ALA A 73 -14.73 9.61 6.23
CA ALA A 73 -14.26 10.25 7.45
C ALA A 73 -12.94 9.61 7.94
N LEU A 74 -11.84 10.36 7.90
CA LEU A 74 -10.62 9.97 8.61
C LEU A 74 -10.84 10.07 10.12
N LEU A 75 -10.70 8.96 10.84
CA LEU A 75 -10.78 8.95 12.30
C LEU A 75 -9.56 9.67 12.89
N PRO A 76 -9.72 10.82 13.59
CA PRO A 76 -8.60 11.70 13.95
C PRO A 76 -7.61 11.14 14.99
N ARG A 77 -7.81 9.91 15.50
CA ARG A 77 -7.15 9.42 16.71
C ARG A 77 -6.67 7.98 16.69
N ASP A 78 -6.85 7.25 15.58
CA ASP A 78 -6.27 5.92 15.45
C ASP A 78 -4.87 6.04 14.82
N GLU A 79 -3.87 5.47 15.49
CA GLU A 79 -2.55 5.24 14.91
C GLU A 79 -2.67 4.34 13.68
N ASP A 80 -1.80 4.56 12.69
CA ASP A 80 -1.75 3.71 11.50
C ASP A 80 -1.48 2.26 11.90
N ARG A 81 -2.38 1.35 11.52
CA ARG A 81 -2.20 -0.08 11.76
C ARG A 81 -1.57 -0.75 10.55
N HIS A 82 -0.40 -1.34 10.75
CA HIS A 82 0.23 -2.18 9.74
C HIS A 82 -0.35 -3.60 9.77
N TYR A 83 -0.80 -4.12 8.62
CA TYR A 83 -1.38 -5.45 8.51
C TYR A 83 -0.43 -6.41 7.78
N TRP A 84 0.05 -7.43 8.49
CA TRP A 84 0.95 -8.47 7.97
C TRP A 84 0.16 -9.51 7.16
N ARG A 85 0.17 -9.38 5.83
CA ARG A 85 -0.61 -10.22 4.91
C ARG A 85 -0.13 -11.67 4.79
N LEU A 86 1.08 -11.97 5.28
CA LEU A 86 1.65 -13.32 5.31
C LEU A 86 1.25 -14.07 6.59
N CYS A 87 0.20 -13.63 7.28
CA CYS A 87 -0.41 -14.39 8.36
C CYS A 87 -1.90 -14.07 8.43
N SER A 88 -2.73 -15.08 8.68
CA SER A 88 -4.19 -14.90 8.83
C SER A 88 -4.57 -14.03 10.03
N SER A 89 -3.71 -13.92 11.04
CA SER A 89 -3.91 -13.01 12.16
C SER A 89 -3.68 -11.54 11.81
N GLY A 90 -3.04 -11.26 10.66
CA GLY A 90 -2.64 -9.90 10.29
C GLY A 90 -1.52 -9.31 11.14
N GLN A 91 -0.99 -10.05 12.11
CA GLN A 91 0.06 -9.59 13.00
C GLN A 91 1.42 -10.11 12.52
N TYR A 92 2.40 -9.22 12.60
CA TYR A 92 3.78 -9.59 12.33
C TYR A 92 4.32 -10.51 13.45
N SER A 93 5.01 -11.56 13.04
CA SER A 93 5.90 -12.31 13.92
C SER A 93 7.11 -12.80 13.13
N ALA A 94 8.28 -12.84 13.76
CA ALA A 94 9.49 -13.39 13.15
C ALA A 94 9.29 -14.84 12.66
N SER A 95 8.50 -15.63 13.39
CA SER A 95 8.13 -17.01 13.00
C SER A 95 7.33 -17.05 11.70
N SER A 96 6.29 -16.22 11.55
CA SER A 96 5.49 -16.16 10.32
C SER A 96 6.30 -15.66 9.12
N ALA A 97 7.20 -14.69 9.33
CA ALA A 97 8.10 -14.19 8.30
C ALA A 97 9.07 -15.28 7.83
N TYR A 98 9.68 -16.01 8.77
CA TYR A 98 10.56 -17.14 8.46
C TYR A 98 9.79 -18.24 7.71
N SER A 99 8.61 -18.62 8.21
CA SER A 99 7.78 -19.66 7.58
C SER A 99 7.42 -19.32 6.14
N HIS A 100 7.05 -18.06 5.87
CA HIS A 100 6.75 -17.60 4.52
C HIS A 100 7.99 -17.44 3.63
N LEU A 101 9.16 -17.10 4.19
CA LEU A 101 10.41 -17.02 3.45
C LEU A 101 10.79 -18.39 2.84
N PHE A 102 10.50 -19.48 3.55
CA PHE A 102 10.78 -20.85 3.11
C PHE A 102 9.56 -21.55 2.49
N LEU A 103 8.47 -20.83 2.22
CA LEU A 103 7.30 -21.40 1.57
C LEU A 103 7.68 -21.84 0.14
N GLY A 104 7.60 -23.14 -0.14
CA GLY A 104 8.02 -23.72 -1.42
C GLY A 104 9.53 -23.96 -1.57
N ALA A 105 10.32 -23.70 -0.52
CA ALA A 105 11.71 -24.15 -0.50
C ALA A 105 11.74 -25.67 -0.36
N THR A 106 12.58 -26.33 -1.16
CA THR A 106 12.93 -27.73 -0.91
C THR A 106 13.64 -27.78 0.43
N LEU A 107 13.08 -28.50 1.40
CA LEU A 107 13.75 -28.78 2.66
C LEU A 107 14.97 -29.67 2.37
N PHE A 108 16.06 -29.04 1.96
CA PHE A 108 17.37 -29.67 1.95
C PHE A 108 17.83 -29.68 3.40
N GLY A 109 17.94 -30.85 4.03
CA GLY A 109 18.43 -30.97 5.40
C GLY A 109 19.90 -30.56 5.47
N PRO A 110 20.25 -29.31 5.84
CA PRO A 110 21.62 -28.82 5.69
C PRO A 110 22.54 -29.53 6.69
N TRP A 111 21.96 -30.00 7.80
CA TRP A 111 22.64 -30.72 8.88
C TRP A 111 23.17 -32.09 8.43
N GLU A 112 22.62 -32.70 7.38
CA GLU A 112 23.11 -34.00 6.87
C GLU A 112 24.41 -33.87 6.07
N CYS A 113 24.66 -32.71 5.44
CA CYS A 113 25.84 -32.48 4.59
C CYS A 113 26.91 -31.60 5.23
N THR A 114 26.56 -30.73 6.21
CA THR A 114 27.53 -29.79 6.80
C THR A 114 28.30 -30.37 7.99
N TRP A 115 27.78 -31.39 8.68
CA TRP A 115 28.44 -31.93 9.89
C TRP A 115 29.50 -33.02 9.64
N LYS A 116 29.77 -33.38 8.39
CA LYS A 116 30.80 -34.39 8.04
C LYS A 116 32.11 -33.80 7.51
N SER A 117 32.21 -32.51 7.25
CA SER A 117 33.48 -31.91 6.84
C SER A 117 34.32 -31.59 8.08
N TRP A 118 35.11 -32.58 8.51
CA TRP A 118 36.33 -32.31 9.26
C TRP A 118 37.26 -31.49 8.36
N ALA A 119 37.57 -30.27 8.76
CA ALA A 119 38.66 -29.48 8.18
C ALA A 119 39.98 -29.82 8.92
N PRO A 120 41.15 -29.62 8.26
CA PRO A 120 42.43 -30.25 8.61
C PRO A 120 43.05 -29.82 9.93
#